data_AF-A0A0G3H890-F1
#
_entry.id   AF-A0A0G3H890-F1
#
_cell.length_a   1.000
_cell.length_b   1.000
_cell.length_c   1.000
_cell.angle_alpha   90.00
_cell.angle_beta   90.00
_cell.angle_gamma   90.00
#
_symmetry.space_group_name_H-M   'P 1'
#
loop_
_entity.id
_entity.type
_entity.pdbx_description
1 polymer ?
#
loop_
_entity_poly.entity_id
_entity_poly.type
_entity_poly.pdbx_seq_one_letter_code
_entity_poly.pdbx_strand_id
1 'polypeptide(L)' 'MWGTFLLGADDQVEMPADAQGSLERWVTDEPSECGIEGLERMCLVRDDIDSRVQTLVSELTST' A
#
# COMPACT_ATOMS: atom_id res chain seq x y z
N MET A 1 -16.54 -0.36 -8.08
CA MET A 1 -15.50 -1.40 -8.04
C MET A 1 -14.65 -1.07 -6.82
N TRP A 2 -14.64 -1.92 -5.80
CA TRP A 2 -13.90 -1.68 -4.55
C TRP A 2 -12.76 -2.71 -4.50
N GLY A 3 -11.51 -2.25 -4.56
CA GLY A 3 -10.33 -3.09 -4.37
C GLY A 3 -9.92 -3.11 -2.90
N THR A 4 -9.42 -4.25 -2.43
CA THR A 4 -8.84 -4.40 -1.09
C THR A 4 -7.33 -4.24 -1.19
N PHE A 5 -6.76 -3.31 -0.41
CA PHE A 5 -5.33 -3.02 -0.37
C PHE A 5 -4.75 -3.43 0.98
N LEU A 6 -3.57 -4.04 0.96
CA LEU A 6 -2.91 -4.59 2.15
C LEU A 6 -1.55 -3.92 2.32
N LEU A 7 -1.22 -3.62 3.58
CA LEU A 7 0.05 -3.01 3.98
C LEU A 7 0.79 -3.95 4.92
N GLY A 8 2.08 -4.21 4.66
CA GLY A 8 2.93 -5.05 5.52
C GLY A 8 3.24 -6.44 4.95
N ALA A 9 4.32 -7.06 5.44
CA ALA A 9 4.86 -8.32 4.92
C ALA A 9 4.34 -9.59 5.61
N ASP A 10 3.91 -9.49 6.87
CA ASP A 10 3.60 -10.66 7.72
C ASP A 10 2.21 -11.27 7.50
N ASP A 11 1.23 -10.48 7.06
CA ASP A 11 -0.14 -10.98 6.89
C ASP A 11 -0.35 -11.53 5.47
N GLN A 12 -0.57 -12.84 5.37
CA GLN A 12 -0.99 -13.49 4.11
C GLN A 12 -2.50 -13.39 3.96
N VAL A 13 -2.93 -12.71 2.90
CA VAL A 13 -4.35 -12.59 2.54
C VAL A 13 -4.51 -13.22 1.17
N GLU A 14 -5.41 -14.18 1.10
CA GLU A 14 -5.83 -14.77 -0.16
C GLU A 14 -7.07 -14.04 -0.68
N MET A 15 -7.18 -13.91 -2.01
CA MET A 15 -8.43 -13.45 -2.60
C MET A 15 -9.50 -14.52 -2.42
N PRO A 16 -10.69 -14.17 -1.88
CA PRO A 16 -11.85 -15.05 -1.90
C PRO A 16 -12.17 -15.50 -3.34
N ALA A 17 -12.68 -16.73 -3.49
CA ALA A 17 -12.93 -17.33 -4.80
C ALA A 17 -13.96 -16.55 -5.65
N ASP A 18 -14.84 -15.78 -5.01
CA ASP A 18 -15.87 -14.94 -5.65
C ASP A 18 -15.42 -13.47 -5.82
N ALA A 19 -14.23 -13.11 -5.36
CA ALA A 19 -13.71 -11.76 -5.50
C ALA A 19 -13.48 -11.40 -6.98
N GLN A 20 -13.71 -10.13 -7.31
CA GLN A 20 -13.49 -9.56 -8.64
C GLN A 20 -12.48 -8.43 -8.53
N GLY A 21 -11.48 -8.39 -9.41
CA GLY A 21 -10.39 -7.40 -9.39
C GLY A 21 -9.02 -8.06 -9.16
N SER A 22 -8.01 -7.23 -8.85
CA SER A 22 -6.66 -7.67 -8.51
C SER A 22 -6.38 -7.46 -7.02
N LEU A 23 -5.59 -8.36 -6.44
CA LEU A 23 -4.95 -8.16 -5.15
C LEU A 23 -3.49 -7.81 -5.39
N GLU A 24 -3.06 -6.69 -4.80
CA GLU A 24 -1.68 -6.24 -4.86
C GLU A 24 -1.14 -6.03 -3.44
N ARG A 25 0.09 -6.47 -3.21
CA ARG A 25 0.81 -6.22 -1.97
C ARG A 25 1.85 -5.13 -2.21
N TRP A 26 1.74 -4.06 -1.43
CA TRP A 26 2.74 -3.02 -1.38
C TRP A 26 3.69 -3.26 -0.21
N VAL A 27 4.98 -3.34 -0.54
CA VAL A 27 6.06 -3.36 0.44
C VAL A 27 6.65 -1.95 0.50
N THR A 28 6.69 -1.38 1.70
CA THR A 28 7.32 -0.08 1.98
C THR A 28 8.66 -0.38 2.64
N ASP A 29 9.72 0.28 2.19
CA ASP A 29 11.02 0.21 2.86
C ASP A 29 10.87 0.82 4.26
N GLU A 30 11.15 0.03 5.28
CA GLU A 30 10.89 0.44 6.66
C GLU A 30 11.95 1.45 7.13
N PRO A 31 11.62 2.75 7.36
CA PRO A 31 12.64 3.76 7.61
C PRO A 31 13.41 3.54 8.93
N SER A 32 12.85 2.78 9.89
CA SER A 32 13.60 2.40 11.10
C SER A 32 14.83 1.53 10.80
N GLU A 33 14.85 0.78 9.69
CA GLU A 33 16.04 0.03 9.27
C GLU A 33 17.22 0.96 8.92
N CYS A 34 16.90 2.21 8.57
CA CYS A 34 17.86 3.29 8.33
C CYS A 34 18.04 4.19 9.57
N GLY A 35 17.49 3.82 10.73
CA GLY A 35 17.58 4.57 11.98
C GLY A 35 16.65 5.79 12.07
N ILE A 36 15.68 5.92 11.17
CA ILE A 36 14.68 7.00 11.20
C ILE A 36 13.50 6.53 12.05
N GLU A 37 13.18 7.29 13.09
CA GLU A 37 12.22 6.89 14.12
C GLU A 37 11.14 7.97 14.36
N GLY A 38 10.12 7.61 15.14
CA GLY A 38 9.12 8.55 15.63
C GLY A 38 8.29 9.21 14.52
N LEU A 39 8.09 10.53 14.62
CA LEU A 39 7.22 11.27 13.70
C LEU A 39 7.74 11.27 12.26
N GLU A 40 9.05 11.39 12.07
CA GLU A 40 9.66 11.40 10.74
C GLU A 40 9.41 10.07 10.03
N ARG A 41 9.58 8.95 10.73
CA ARG A 41 9.25 7.61 10.22
C ARG A 41 7.80 7.51 9.77
N MET A 42 6.87 7.94 10.62
CA MET A 42 5.44 7.91 10.31
C MET A 42 5.09 8.79 9.11
N CYS A 43 5.71 9.96 8.97
CA CYS A 43 5.52 10.84 7.82
C CYS A 43 6.02 10.19 6.53
N LEU A 44 7.21 9.58 6.53
CA LEU A 44 7.75 8.91 5.35
C LEU A 44 6.87 7.74 4.89
N VAL A 45 6.41 6.91 5.82
CA VAL A 45 5.49 5.80 5.50
C VAL A 45 4.18 6.33 4.94
N ARG A 46 3.60 7.38 5.55
CA ARG A 46 2.35 7.99 5.07
C ARG A 46 2.53 8.56 3.66
N ASP A 47 3.62 9.25 3.40
CA ASP A 47 3.85 9.93 2.13
C ASP A 47 4.12 8.93 0.99
N ASP A 48 4.77 7.79 1.28
CA ASP A 48 4.88 6.64 0.33
C ASP A 48 3.50 6.06 -0.01
N ILE A 49 2.65 5.83 1.01
CA ILE A 49 1.29 5.34 0.80
C ILE A 49 0.47 6.33 -0.03
N ASP A 50 0.52 7.62 0.29
CA ASP A 50 -0.21 8.66 -0.44
C ASP A 50 0.21 8.68 -1.91
N SER A 51 1.52 8.64 -2.20
CA SER A 51 2.02 8.61 -3.57
C SER A 51 1.50 7.40 -4.35
N ARG A 52 1.47 6.20 -3.74
CA ARG A 52 0.96 4.98 -4.40
C ARG A 52 -0.55 5.05 -4.64
N VAL A 53 -1.30 5.58 -3.67
CA VAL A 53 -2.75 5.80 -3.81
C VAL A 53 -3.04 6.78 -4.94
N GLN A 54 -2.29 7.89 -5.07
CA GLN A 54 -2.49 8.84 -6.17
C GLN A 54 -2.23 8.19 -7.54
N THR A 55 -1.17 7.40 -7.67
CA THR A 55 -0.88 6.63 -8.90
C THR A 55 -2.02 5.69 -9.24
N LEU A 56 -2.48 4.89 -8.27
CA LEU A 56 -3.59 3.96 -8.44
C LEU A 56 -4.88 4.68 -8.85
N VAL A 57 -5.20 5.81 -8.22
CA VAL A 57 -6.36 6.62 -8.60
C VAL A 57 -6.24 7.10 -10.04
N SER A 58 -5.04 7.54 -10.45
CA SER A 58 -4.80 7.93 -11.85
C SER A 58 -5.05 6.77 -12.81
N GLU A 59 -4.55 5.57 -12.52
CA GLU A 59 -4.73 4.38 -13.36
C GLU A 59 -6.20 3.96 -13.47
N LEU A 60 -6.94 3.98 -12.36
CA LEU A 60 -8.34 3.57 -12.32
C LEU A 60 -9.28 4.59 -12.96
N THR A 61 -8.85 5.84 -13.11
CA THR A 61 -9.68 6.93 -13.64
C THR A 61 -9.27 7.40 -15.04
N SER A 62 -8.07 7.05 -15.50
CA SER A 62 -7.67 7.26 -16.89
C SER A 62 -8.49 6.36 -17.81
N THR A 63 -9.34 6.99 -18.65
CA THR A 63 -10.19 6.33 -19.66
C THR A 63 -9.46 6.16 -20.98
#